data_AF-A0A381VP99-F1
#
_entry.id   AF-A0A381VP99-F1
#
_cell.length_a   1.000
_cell.length_b   1.000
_cell.length_c   1.000
_cell.angle_alpha   90.00
_cell.angle_beta   90.00
_cell.angle_gamma   90.00
#
_symmetry.space_group_name_H-M   'P 1'
#
loop_
_entity.id
_entity.type
_entity.pdbx_description
1 polymer ?
#
loop_
_entity_poly.entity_id
_entity_poly.type
_entity_poly.pdbx_seq_one_letter_code
_entity_poly.pdbx_strand_id
1 'polypeptide(L)'
;MTITQQFDSVLKNGHVVDPANDIDGQFDIGIKHGKIASVNENIDLDKADDVIDVNRQIVMPGHIDTHAHVSSVFGNDVNRAYGHAMLVESGTTTALDLAGNPTIMAEGMLQRGAGLNVASLMGLVPHSTIPEDDPRPSVVRDVIHSTKKQGGIGVKLLGGYHPFTPEASSSVVKVANDQMSWVAFHVGTKDSGSDMTGLREVPDITENGRLHVAHINSYTRGMVDEPHEEVKEALTIIERMRSQWVTEAYLAQINGTNGLCDENGDVVYNVAQNCLKARGYPTTDEGIKASLLDGYGSALTARGGRVITVTGEEAVKIWQSAATNTSLSYPVNPPTSAFSLATAKYDDDTFRVDAISTDGGSLPRNVAIQRTMALVAFGALTMSEAVIKLSYSPSRMMGLLNKGHLSEGADADITIVNPRTGKATMSLVAGELIMLNRRVVGKGGTWLILEEGRKAAESKGLPFEIINLEKSQMYKNWN
;
A
#
# COMPACT_ATOMS: atom_id res chain seq x y z
N MET A 1 0.47 -18.14 -47.09
CA MET A 1 -0.40 -18.41 -45.93
C MET A 1 -0.43 -17.13 -45.13
N THR A 2 -1.59 -16.53 -44.91
CA THR A 2 -1.74 -15.44 -43.95
C THR A 2 -1.62 -16.08 -42.57
N ILE A 3 -0.52 -15.84 -41.86
CA ILE A 3 -0.40 -16.28 -40.47
C ILE A 3 -1.42 -15.48 -39.68
N THR A 4 -2.37 -16.15 -39.03
CA THR A 4 -3.34 -15.47 -38.18
C THR A 4 -2.62 -15.10 -36.89
N GLN A 5 -2.31 -13.81 -36.74
CA GLN A 5 -1.69 -13.27 -35.53
C GLN A 5 -2.52 -13.62 -34.29
N GLN A 6 -1.89 -14.26 -33.29
CA GLN A 6 -2.58 -14.70 -32.07
C GLN A 6 -2.29 -13.79 -30.88
N PHE A 7 -1.11 -13.20 -30.80
CA PHE A 7 -0.65 -12.40 -29.65
C PHE A 7 -0.15 -11.03 -30.09
N ASP A 8 -0.50 -10.01 -29.30
CA ASP A 8 0.04 -8.66 -29.45
C ASP A 8 1.49 -8.64 -28.95
N SER A 9 1.79 -9.37 -27.87
CA SER A 9 3.18 -9.58 -27.44
C SER A 9 3.37 -10.94 -26.76
N VAL A 10 4.62 -11.42 -26.76
CA VAL A 10 5.06 -12.59 -26.00
C VAL A 10 6.24 -12.23 -25.11
N LEU A 11 6.13 -12.52 -23.81
CA LEU A 11 7.27 -12.54 -22.89
C LEU A 11 7.90 -13.93 -22.95
N LYS A 12 9.13 -14.03 -23.44
CA LYS A 12 9.80 -15.30 -23.72
C LYS A 12 10.81 -15.70 -22.64
N ASN A 13 10.94 -17.00 -22.37
CA ASN A 13 11.96 -17.62 -21.53
C ASN A 13 11.95 -17.14 -20.05
N GLY A 14 10.80 -16.73 -19.53
CA GLY A 14 10.68 -16.28 -18.15
C GLY A 14 10.73 -17.44 -17.16
N HIS A 15 11.33 -17.23 -15.99
CA HIS A 15 11.02 -18.08 -14.83
C HIS A 15 9.69 -17.59 -14.25
N VAL A 16 8.58 -18.14 -14.75
CA VAL A 16 7.23 -17.76 -14.34
C VAL A 16 6.89 -18.42 -13.01
N VAL A 17 6.37 -17.62 -12.08
CA VAL A 17 5.85 -18.09 -10.79
C VAL A 17 4.43 -17.58 -10.62
N ASP A 18 3.47 -18.51 -10.59
CA ASP A 18 2.05 -18.24 -10.41
C ASP A 18 1.37 -19.35 -9.58
N PRO A 19 1.28 -19.15 -8.26
CA PRO A 19 0.71 -20.12 -7.33
C PRO A 19 -0.76 -20.45 -7.56
N ALA A 20 -1.52 -19.56 -8.21
CA ALA A 20 -2.93 -19.80 -8.49
C ALA A 20 -3.16 -20.87 -9.57
N ASN A 21 -2.13 -21.15 -10.38
CA ASN A 21 -2.15 -22.12 -11.46
C ASN A 21 -1.08 -23.22 -11.29
N ASP A 22 -0.48 -23.33 -10.10
CA ASP A 22 0.60 -24.28 -9.79
C ASP A 22 1.83 -24.18 -10.72
N ILE A 23 2.19 -22.95 -11.14
CA ILE A 23 3.33 -22.69 -12.03
C ILE A 23 4.54 -22.18 -11.24
N ASP A 24 5.66 -22.89 -11.37
CA ASP A 24 6.99 -22.44 -10.95
C ASP A 24 8.04 -23.06 -11.89
N GLY A 25 8.42 -22.33 -12.94
CA GLY A 25 9.33 -22.88 -13.95
C GLY A 25 9.54 -21.99 -15.17
N GLN A 26 10.12 -22.55 -16.23
CA GLN A 26 10.41 -21.82 -17.46
C GLN A 26 9.21 -21.83 -18.40
N PHE A 27 8.63 -20.66 -18.66
CA PHE A 27 7.47 -20.49 -19.55
C PHE A 27 7.57 -19.21 -20.38
N ASP A 28 6.82 -19.20 -21.47
CA ASP A 28 6.46 -18.03 -22.25
C ASP A 28 5.05 -17.57 -21.85
N ILE A 29 4.81 -16.25 -21.91
CA ILE A 29 3.49 -15.65 -21.66
C ILE A 29 3.06 -14.90 -22.92
N GLY A 30 1.94 -15.33 -23.50
CA GLY A 30 1.28 -14.66 -24.61
C GLY A 30 0.25 -13.66 -24.11
N ILE A 31 0.29 -12.45 -24.64
CA ILE A 31 -0.59 -11.34 -24.28
C ILE A 31 -1.43 -10.94 -25.49
N LYS A 32 -2.72 -10.71 -25.28
CA LYS A 32 -3.64 -10.21 -26.31
C LYS A 32 -4.68 -9.28 -25.70
N HIS A 33 -4.82 -8.09 -26.28
CA HIS A 33 -5.79 -7.07 -25.93
C HIS A 33 -5.76 -6.74 -24.43
N GLY A 34 -4.55 -6.63 -23.91
CA GLY A 34 -4.24 -6.36 -22.51
C GLY A 34 -4.57 -7.49 -21.52
N LYS A 35 -4.85 -8.70 -22.02
CA LYS A 35 -5.12 -9.89 -21.22
C LYS A 35 -4.05 -10.94 -21.42
N ILE A 36 -3.88 -11.80 -20.42
CA ILE A 36 -3.15 -13.05 -20.57
C ILE A 36 -3.94 -13.94 -21.53
N ALA A 37 -3.33 -14.28 -22.66
CA ALA A 37 -3.92 -15.16 -23.66
C ALA A 37 -3.36 -16.59 -23.54
N SER A 38 -2.15 -16.75 -23.02
CA SER A 38 -1.52 -18.06 -22.86
C SER A 38 -0.34 -18.02 -21.90
N VAL A 39 -0.11 -19.11 -21.15
CA VAL A 39 1.14 -19.39 -20.44
C VAL A 39 1.54 -20.83 -20.81
N ASN A 40 2.66 -20.99 -21.51
CA ASN A 40 3.09 -22.28 -22.06
C ASN A 40 4.61 -22.38 -22.12
N GLU A 41 5.17 -23.60 -22.10
CA GLU A 41 6.63 -23.80 -22.13
C GLU A 41 7.30 -23.23 -23.40
N ASN A 42 6.55 -23.19 -24.51
CA ASN A 42 7.02 -22.64 -25.77
C ASN A 42 5.83 -22.10 -26.58
N ILE A 43 5.83 -20.80 -26.84
CA ILE A 43 4.85 -20.16 -27.72
C ILE A 43 5.45 -19.99 -29.12
N ASP A 44 4.67 -20.32 -30.14
CA ASP A 44 5.03 -20.07 -31.54
C ASP A 44 5.14 -18.56 -31.81
N LEU A 45 6.38 -18.08 -31.93
CA LEU A 45 6.71 -16.67 -32.05
C LEU A 45 6.28 -16.06 -33.38
N ASP A 46 6.06 -16.87 -34.42
CA ASP A 46 5.55 -16.39 -35.71
C ASP A 46 4.12 -15.85 -35.58
N LYS A 47 3.46 -16.07 -34.43
CA LYS A 47 2.12 -15.58 -34.09
C LYS A 47 2.09 -14.39 -33.13
N ALA A 48 3.25 -13.82 -32.78
CA ALA A 48 3.39 -12.69 -31.86
C ALA A 48 3.87 -11.42 -32.60
N ASP A 49 3.24 -10.26 -32.36
CA ASP A 49 3.65 -9.02 -33.03
C ASP A 49 4.97 -8.52 -32.44
N ASP A 50 5.07 -8.54 -31.11
CA ASP A 50 6.28 -8.24 -30.36
C ASP A 50 6.76 -9.43 -29.53
N VAL A 51 8.08 -9.60 -29.42
CA VAL A 51 8.71 -10.60 -28.56
C VAL A 51 9.70 -9.93 -27.62
N ILE A 52 9.50 -10.11 -26.33
CA ILE A 52 10.36 -9.58 -25.27
C ILE A 52 11.02 -10.76 -24.57
N ASP A 53 12.33 -10.93 -24.76
CA ASP A 53 13.08 -11.97 -24.05
C ASP A 53 13.32 -11.55 -22.59
N VAL A 54 12.74 -12.32 -21.66
CA VAL A 54 12.86 -12.14 -20.21
C VAL A 54 13.68 -13.26 -19.58
N ASN A 55 14.56 -13.90 -20.36
CA ASN A 55 15.48 -14.93 -19.91
C ASN A 55 16.21 -14.55 -18.62
N ARG A 56 16.30 -15.51 -17.69
CA ARG A 56 16.93 -15.36 -16.35
C ARG A 56 16.27 -14.28 -15.48
N GLN A 57 15.08 -13.80 -15.82
CA GLN A 57 14.25 -13.02 -14.92
C GLN A 57 13.16 -13.90 -14.31
N ILE A 58 12.73 -13.53 -13.11
CA ILE A 58 11.51 -14.03 -12.51
C ILE A 58 10.36 -13.21 -13.09
N VAL A 59 9.28 -13.88 -13.48
CA VAL A 59 8.06 -13.26 -13.99
C VAL A 59 6.91 -13.67 -13.07
N MET A 60 6.21 -12.69 -12.51
CA MET A 60 5.10 -12.94 -11.59
C MET A 60 3.91 -12.03 -11.93
N PRO A 61 2.68 -12.37 -11.51
CA PRO A 61 1.58 -11.43 -11.53
C PRO A 61 1.98 -10.10 -10.89
N GLY A 62 1.49 -9.00 -11.48
CA GLY A 62 1.88 -7.65 -11.10
C GLY A 62 1.73 -7.37 -9.60
N HIS A 63 2.75 -6.74 -9.01
CA HIS A 63 2.74 -6.37 -7.59
C HIS A 63 1.59 -5.38 -7.28
N ILE A 64 0.78 -5.72 -6.29
CA ILE A 64 -0.34 -4.93 -5.80
C ILE A 64 0.01 -4.39 -4.42
N ASP A 65 0.27 -3.09 -4.34
CA ASP A 65 0.61 -2.42 -3.09
C ASP A 65 -0.66 -1.97 -2.35
N THR A 66 -1.05 -2.71 -1.32
CA THR A 66 -2.29 -2.46 -0.57
C THR A 66 -2.19 -1.25 0.38
N HIS A 67 -1.03 -0.61 0.48
CA HIS A 67 -0.84 0.60 1.27
C HIS A 67 0.28 1.47 0.69
N ALA A 68 -0.11 2.51 -0.04
CA ALA A 68 0.81 3.54 -0.50
C ALA A 68 0.23 4.94 -0.29
N HIS A 69 1.05 5.98 -0.48
CA HIS A 69 0.64 7.38 -0.43
C HIS A 69 1.05 8.11 -1.70
N VAL A 70 0.11 8.25 -2.63
CA VAL A 70 0.30 8.98 -3.92
C VAL A 70 -0.52 10.26 -3.99
N SER A 71 -1.43 10.47 -3.03
CA SER A 71 -2.04 11.77 -2.76
C SER A 71 -2.03 12.04 -1.25
N SER A 72 -2.71 13.10 -0.81
CA SER A 72 -2.84 13.41 0.62
C SER A 72 -4.10 14.20 0.90
N VAL A 73 -4.60 14.06 2.13
CA VAL A 73 -5.56 14.99 2.75
C VAL A 73 -4.86 16.02 3.67
N PHE A 74 -3.54 15.90 3.85
CA PHE A 74 -2.73 16.78 4.69
C PHE A 74 -1.99 17.83 3.85
N GLY A 75 -1.30 18.76 4.53
CA GLY A 75 -0.60 19.89 3.91
C GLY A 75 0.36 19.52 2.76
N ASN A 76 0.63 20.51 1.90
CA ASN A 76 1.38 20.35 0.65
C ASN A 76 2.92 20.37 0.83
N ASP A 77 3.45 19.65 1.82
CA ASP A 77 4.89 19.65 2.09
C ASP A 77 5.73 19.14 0.90
N VAL A 78 5.26 18.08 0.24
CA VAL A 78 5.78 17.59 -1.03
C VAL A 78 4.63 17.15 -1.96
N ASN A 79 4.83 17.28 -3.27
CA ASN A 79 3.86 16.76 -4.23
C ASN A 79 3.88 15.21 -4.25
N ARG A 80 2.89 14.59 -3.62
CA ARG A 80 2.76 13.13 -3.51
C ARG A 80 2.50 12.43 -4.85
N ALA A 81 2.07 13.14 -5.88
CA ALA A 81 1.85 12.55 -7.21
C ALA A 81 3.15 12.06 -7.88
N TYR A 82 4.33 12.46 -7.40
CA TYR A 82 5.59 11.79 -7.77
C TYR A 82 5.62 10.30 -7.41
N GLY A 83 4.83 9.92 -6.40
CA GLY A 83 4.69 8.54 -5.94
C GLY A 83 4.19 7.59 -7.03
N HIS A 84 3.39 8.05 -8.01
CA HIS A 84 2.96 7.22 -9.14
C HIS A 84 4.16 6.63 -9.88
N ALA A 85 5.08 7.47 -10.36
CA ALA A 85 6.28 7.02 -11.04
C ALA A 85 7.19 6.20 -10.10
N MET A 86 7.34 6.63 -8.85
CA MET A 86 8.25 5.98 -7.90
C MET A 86 7.81 4.58 -7.47
N LEU A 87 6.49 4.31 -7.43
CA LEU A 87 5.97 2.96 -7.20
C LEU A 87 6.19 2.07 -8.43
N VAL A 88 5.97 2.59 -9.64
CA VAL A 88 6.29 1.88 -10.89
C VAL A 88 7.76 1.51 -10.97
N GLU A 89 8.68 2.41 -10.59
CA GLU A 89 10.13 2.14 -10.50
C GLU A 89 10.51 1.00 -9.54
N SER A 90 9.61 0.67 -8.61
CA SER A 90 9.75 -0.45 -7.69
C SER A 90 9.02 -1.72 -8.14
N GLY A 91 8.33 -1.70 -9.28
CA GLY A 91 7.65 -2.83 -9.90
C GLY A 91 6.15 -2.93 -9.62
N THR A 92 5.57 -1.99 -8.88
CA THR A 92 4.14 -1.93 -8.59
C THR A 92 3.33 -1.69 -9.87
N THR A 93 2.24 -2.42 -10.03
CA THR A 93 1.27 -2.28 -11.14
C THR A 93 -0.08 -1.74 -10.65
N THR A 94 -0.45 -2.06 -9.40
CA THR A 94 -1.68 -1.60 -8.74
C THR A 94 -1.36 -1.07 -7.36
N ALA A 95 -2.01 0.01 -6.93
CA ALA A 95 -1.84 0.58 -5.59
C ALA A 95 -3.17 1.01 -4.95
N LEU A 96 -3.25 0.90 -3.62
CA LEU A 96 -4.28 1.53 -2.80
C LEU A 96 -3.67 2.75 -2.10
N ASP A 97 -4.11 3.93 -2.49
CA ASP A 97 -3.76 5.21 -1.85
C ASP A 97 -4.51 5.34 -0.52
N LEU A 98 -3.81 5.11 0.59
CA LEU A 98 -4.42 4.76 1.88
C LEU A 98 -4.45 5.92 2.89
N ALA A 99 -4.77 7.13 2.43
CA ALA A 99 -5.17 8.32 3.20
C ALA A 99 -5.26 9.53 2.26
N GLY A 100 -5.79 9.33 1.06
CA GLY A 100 -5.77 10.29 -0.04
C GLY A 100 -7.13 10.92 -0.32
N ASN A 101 -7.16 12.17 -0.77
CA ASN A 101 -8.38 12.72 -1.34
C ASN A 101 -8.56 12.16 -2.77
N PRO A 102 -9.68 11.46 -3.09
CA PRO A 102 -9.85 10.84 -4.40
C PRO A 102 -9.75 11.81 -5.58
N THR A 103 -10.20 13.05 -5.40
CA THR A 103 -10.13 14.10 -6.42
C THR A 103 -8.68 14.52 -6.68
N ILE A 104 -7.89 14.69 -5.61
CA ILE A 104 -6.46 15.04 -5.69
C ILE A 104 -5.65 13.87 -6.27
N MET A 105 -5.97 12.63 -5.89
CA MET A 105 -5.36 11.44 -6.47
C MET A 105 -5.58 11.39 -7.99
N ALA A 106 -6.82 11.58 -8.45
CA ALA A 106 -7.15 11.63 -9.87
C ALA A 106 -6.40 12.75 -10.61
N GLU A 107 -6.27 13.94 -10.01
CA GLU A 107 -5.49 15.05 -10.57
C GLU A 107 -4.00 14.73 -10.64
N GLY A 108 -3.45 14.10 -9.60
CA GLY A 108 -2.09 13.59 -9.56
C GLY A 108 -1.83 12.58 -10.68
N MET A 109 -2.79 11.67 -10.92
CA MET A 109 -2.73 10.70 -12.01
C MET A 109 -2.74 11.36 -13.39
N LEU A 110 -3.59 12.38 -13.61
CA LEU A 110 -3.59 13.14 -14.87
C LEU A 110 -2.26 13.87 -15.13
N GLN A 111 -1.67 14.44 -14.07
CA GLN A 111 -0.46 15.25 -14.18
C GLN A 111 0.82 14.41 -14.27
N ARG A 112 0.88 13.31 -13.52
CA ARG A 112 2.11 12.54 -13.24
C ARG A 112 1.93 11.03 -13.27
N GLY A 113 0.78 10.55 -13.71
CA GLY A 113 0.50 9.12 -13.83
C GLY A 113 1.56 8.41 -14.66
N ALA A 114 1.87 7.18 -14.24
CA ALA A 114 2.95 6.35 -14.78
C ALA A 114 2.44 4.99 -15.30
N GLY A 115 1.13 4.86 -15.50
CA GLY A 115 0.47 3.63 -15.96
C GLY A 115 -0.06 2.71 -14.84
N LEU A 116 -0.10 3.18 -13.59
CA LEU A 116 -0.63 2.41 -12.45
C LEU A 116 -2.15 2.29 -12.48
N ASN A 117 -2.66 1.16 -11.98
CA ASN A 117 -4.02 1.08 -11.46
C ASN A 117 -4.04 1.65 -10.03
N VAL A 118 -4.96 2.56 -9.70
CA VAL A 118 -5.00 3.18 -8.35
C VAL A 118 -6.42 3.29 -7.83
N ALA A 119 -6.66 2.74 -6.63
CA ALA A 119 -7.83 3.06 -5.79
C ALA A 119 -7.41 4.04 -4.68
N SER A 120 -8.37 4.72 -4.05
CA SER A 120 -8.08 5.65 -2.95
C SER A 120 -9.09 5.55 -1.81
N LEU A 121 -8.61 5.76 -0.58
CA LEU A 121 -9.42 5.94 0.62
C LEU A 121 -9.27 7.36 1.15
N MET A 122 -10.38 8.05 1.41
CA MET A 122 -10.36 9.35 2.06
C MET A 122 -9.86 9.20 3.49
N GLY A 123 -8.75 9.86 3.83
CA GLY A 123 -8.31 10.01 5.21
C GLY A 123 -9.29 10.88 5.99
N LEU A 124 -9.78 10.40 7.13
CA LEU A 124 -10.71 11.13 7.99
C LEU A 124 -9.94 11.99 9.00
N VAL A 125 -9.97 13.29 8.78
CA VAL A 125 -9.34 14.32 9.61
C VAL A 125 -10.46 15.19 10.19
N PRO A 126 -10.65 15.19 11.51
CA PRO A 126 -11.62 16.06 12.18
C PRO A 126 -11.48 17.53 11.76
N HIS A 127 -12.63 18.18 11.59
CA HIS A 127 -12.78 19.57 11.14
C HIS A 127 -12.20 19.87 9.75
N SER A 128 -11.83 18.84 8.99
CA SER A 128 -11.25 19.00 7.64
C SER A 128 -12.00 18.15 6.62
N THR A 129 -11.76 16.83 6.61
CA THR A 129 -12.46 15.91 5.71
C THR A 129 -13.70 15.30 6.33
N ILE A 130 -13.82 15.40 7.66
CA ILE A 130 -15.05 15.13 8.40
C ILE A 130 -15.34 16.30 9.36
N PRO A 131 -16.58 16.84 9.44
CA PRO A 131 -16.84 18.12 10.10
C PRO A 131 -16.75 18.15 11.63
N GLU A 132 -16.69 16.99 12.28
CA GLU A 132 -16.84 16.84 13.74
C GLU A 132 -15.72 15.94 14.28
N ASP A 133 -15.27 16.16 15.52
CA ASP A 133 -14.26 15.32 16.21
C ASP A 133 -14.76 13.92 16.52
N ASP A 134 -16.04 13.77 16.85
CA ASP A 134 -16.70 12.50 17.15
C ASP A 134 -18.05 12.49 16.42
N PRO A 135 -18.03 12.22 15.10
CA PRO A 135 -19.15 12.47 14.20
C PRO A 135 -20.31 11.53 14.49
N ARG A 136 -21.53 12.06 14.47
CA ARG A 136 -22.74 11.23 14.52
C ARG A 136 -22.81 10.29 13.30
N PRO A 137 -23.44 9.10 13.41
CA PRO A 137 -23.51 8.14 12.31
C PRO A 137 -24.05 8.69 10.98
N SER A 138 -24.96 9.67 11.01
CA SER A 138 -25.48 10.32 9.81
C SER A 138 -24.41 11.13 9.07
N VAL A 139 -23.53 11.83 9.81
CA VAL A 139 -22.43 12.61 9.24
C VAL A 139 -21.43 11.68 8.58
N VAL A 140 -21.07 10.58 9.25
CA VAL A 140 -20.20 9.54 8.68
C VAL A 140 -20.78 9.00 7.37
N ARG A 141 -22.08 8.71 7.35
CA ARG A 141 -22.79 8.18 6.17
C ARG A 141 -22.71 9.14 4.98
N ASP A 142 -22.87 10.44 5.23
CA ASP A 142 -22.80 11.47 4.20
C ASP A 142 -21.37 11.64 3.66
N VAL A 143 -20.36 11.60 4.54
CA VAL A 143 -18.93 11.67 4.16
C VAL A 143 -18.53 10.48 3.31
N ILE A 144 -18.92 9.25 3.70
CA ILE A 144 -18.63 8.04 2.93
C ILE A 144 -19.33 8.08 1.58
N HIS A 145 -20.61 8.46 1.54
CA HIS A 145 -21.36 8.60 0.29
C HIS A 145 -20.72 9.62 -0.66
N SER A 146 -20.30 10.77 -0.12
CA SER A 146 -19.59 11.81 -0.87
C SER A 146 -18.25 11.30 -1.40
N THR A 147 -17.49 10.58 -0.56
CA THR A 147 -16.21 9.97 -0.94
C THR A 147 -16.35 9.00 -2.09
N LYS A 148 -17.36 8.12 -2.06
CA LYS A 148 -17.64 7.19 -3.16
C LYS A 148 -17.99 7.91 -4.45
N LYS A 149 -18.81 8.96 -4.37
CA LYS A 149 -19.15 9.81 -5.52
C LYS A 149 -17.95 10.55 -6.12
N GLN A 150 -16.94 10.86 -5.32
CA GLN A 150 -15.69 11.46 -5.78
C GLN A 150 -14.72 10.42 -6.38
N GLY A 151 -15.09 9.14 -6.42
CA GLY A 151 -14.26 8.05 -6.95
C GLY A 151 -13.35 7.38 -5.92
N GLY A 152 -13.51 7.67 -4.62
CA GLY A 152 -12.90 6.86 -3.57
C GLY A 152 -13.63 5.53 -3.39
N ILE A 153 -12.95 4.51 -2.88
CA ILE A 153 -13.59 3.21 -2.56
C ILE A 153 -13.96 3.09 -1.08
N GLY A 154 -13.59 4.09 -0.28
CA GLY A 154 -13.96 4.19 1.12
C GLY A 154 -13.10 5.14 1.94
N VAL A 155 -12.94 4.88 3.22
CA VAL A 155 -12.36 5.81 4.19
C VAL A 155 -11.28 5.17 5.05
N LYS A 156 -10.41 6.02 5.64
CA LYS A 156 -9.33 5.62 6.53
C LYS A 156 -9.40 6.42 7.84
N LEU A 157 -9.52 5.71 8.96
CA LEU A 157 -9.26 6.26 10.29
C LEU A 157 -7.74 6.40 10.49
N LEU A 158 -7.30 7.57 10.96
CA LEU A 158 -5.88 7.96 11.05
C LEU A 158 -5.26 7.79 12.44
N GLY A 159 -6.06 7.41 13.45
CA GLY A 159 -5.65 7.08 14.81
C GLY A 159 -4.59 8.00 15.38
N GLY A 160 -3.38 7.49 15.64
CA GLY A 160 -2.28 8.23 16.29
C GLY A 160 -1.86 9.58 15.70
N TYR A 161 -2.42 10.01 14.58
CA TYR A 161 -2.33 11.38 14.06
C TYR A 161 -3.57 12.23 14.35
N HIS A 162 -4.75 11.67 14.09
CA HIS A 162 -6.04 12.36 14.21
C HIS A 162 -7.05 11.40 14.84
N PRO A 163 -6.95 11.17 16.16
CA PRO A 163 -7.70 10.11 16.82
C PRO A 163 -9.16 10.50 17.06
N PHE A 164 -10.06 9.52 16.86
CA PHE A 164 -11.44 9.55 17.34
C PHE A 164 -11.53 8.85 18.71
N THR A 165 -12.64 8.98 19.44
CA THR A 165 -12.89 8.05 20.56
C THR A 165 -13.06 6.60 20.04
N PRO A 166 -12.91 5.58 20.90
CA PRO A 166 -13.23 4.19 20.52
C PRO A 166 -14.66 4.04 19.95
N GLU A 167 -15.66 4.70 20.54
CA GLU A 167 -17.06 4.63 20.10
C GLU A 167 -17.26 5.27 18.72
N ALA A 168 -16.65 6.43 18.49
CA ALA A 168 -16.70 7.09 17.19
C ALA A 168 -15.97 6.25 16.13
N SER A 169 -14.85 5.61 16.48
CA SER A 169 -14.13 4.68 15.60
C SER A 169 -14.99 3.47 15.23
N SER A 170 -15.67 2.84 16.21
CA SER A 170 -16.61 1.73 15.97
C SER A 170 -17.77 2.17 15.07
N SER A 171 -18.32 3.36 15.32
CA SER A 171 -19.38 3.93 14.48
C SER A 171 -18.94 4.11 13.03
N VAL A 172 -17.72 4.56 12.78
CA VAL A 172 -17.16 4.69 11.43
C VAL A 172 -17.03 3.32 10.75
N VAL A 173 -16.49 2.32 11.44
CA VAL A 173 -16.36 0.95 10.91
C VAL A 173 -17.75 0.41 10.53
N LYS A 174 -18.71 0.50 11.44
CA LYS A 174 -20.07 0.03 11.22
C LYS A 174 -20.73 0.71 10.02
N VAL A 175 -20.74 2.04 9.96
CA VAL A 175 -21.39 2.78 8.87
C VAL A 175 -20.72 2.50 7.52
N ALA A 176 -19.40 2.33 7.50
CA ALA A 176 -18.69 1.95 6.29
C ALA A 176 -19.08 0.53 5.81
N ASN A 177 -19.15 -0.44 6.71
CA ASN A 177 -19.58 -1.80 6.36
C ASN A 177 -21.05 -1.82 5.90
N ASP A 178 -21.96 -1.06 6.54
CA ASP A 178 -23.37 -0.93 6.16
C ASP A 178 -23.54 -0.32 4.75
N GLN A 179 -22.56 0.47 4.27
CA GLN A 179 -22.56 1.10 2.95
C GLN A 179 -21.70 0.36 1.90
N MET A 180 -21.21 -0.85 2.22
CA MET A 180 -20.27 -1.61 1.38
C MET A 180 -19.08 -0.74 0.94
N SER A 181 -18.51 0.01 1.89
CA SER A 181 -17.39 0.93 1.68
C SER A 181 -16.14 0.37 2.32
N TRP A 182 -14.99 0.41 1.65
CA TRP A 182 -13.75 0.01 2.30
C TRP A 182 -13.48 0.86 3.55
N VAL A 183 -13.06 0.23 4.64
CA VAL A 183 -12.63 0.94 5.85
C VAL A 183 -11.30 0.38 6.31
N ALA A 184 -10.35 1.28 6.52
CA ALA A 184 -9.05 0.96 7.05
C ALA A 184 -8.78 1.76 8.32
N PHE A 185 -7.89 1.26 9.17
CA PHE A 185 -7.55 1.91 10.44
C PHE A 185 -6.03 1.92 10.67
N HIS A 186 -5.47 3.12 10.85
CA HIS A 186 -4.15 3.32 11.44
C HIS A 186 -4.42 3.39 12.94
N VAL A 187 -3.94 2.42 13.70
CA VAL A 187 -4.37 2.20 15.09
C VAL A 187 -4.03 3.38 16.00
N GLY A 188 -4.88 3.56 17.01
CA GLY A 188 -4.82 4.61 18.01
C GLY A 188 -6.17 5.31 18.13
N THR A 189 -6.54 5.66 19.35
CA THR A 189 -7.78 6.39 19.67
C THR A 189 -7.43 7.56 20.59
N LYS A 190 -8.44 8.26 21.11
CA LYS A 190 -8.22 9.24 22.19
C LYS A 190 -7.81 8.58 23.51
N ASP A 191 -8.05 7.27 23.65
CA ASP A 191 -7.78 6.50 24.87
C ASP A 191 -6.43 5.76 24.79
N SER A 192 -5.96 5.46 23.58
CA SER A 192 -4.76 4.64 23.35
C SER A 192 -3.85 5.13 22.21
N GLY A 193 -2.57 4.78 22.31
CA GLY A 193 -1.54 5.17 21.35
C GLY A 193 -1.51 4.34 20.06
N SER A 194 -0.67 4.74 19.12
CA SER A 194 -0.34 3.96 17.92
C SER A 194 0.74 2.93 18.25
N ASP A 195 0.37 1.95 19.09
CA ASP A 195 1.20 0.85 19.59
C ASP A 195 0.30 -0.33 20.03
N MET A 196 0.85 -1.32 20.74
CA MET A 196 0.08 -2.47 21.21
C MET A 196 -1.10 -2.11 22.11
N THR A 197 -1.08 -0.99 22.85
CA THR A 197 -2.23 -0.57 23.66
C THR A 197 -3.44 -0.28 22.77
N GLY A 198 -3.24 0.44 21.66
CA GLY A 198 -4.31 0.68 20.70
C GLY A 198 -4.70 -0.57 19.93
N LEU A 199 -3.76 -1.46 19.60
CA LEU A 199 -4.10 -2.68 18.85
C LEU A 199 -5.03 -3.60 19.64
N ARG A 200 -4.91 -3.60 20.97
CA ARG A 200 -5.78 -4.36 21.90
C ARG A 200 -7.23 -3.89 21.87
N GLU A 201 -7.51 -2.62 21.53
CA GLU A 201 -8.88 -2.05 21.43
C GLU A 201 -9.56 -2.36 20.09
N VAL A 202 -8.79 -2.64 19.04
CA VAL A 202 -9.33 -2.78 17.68
C VAL A 202 -10.37 -3.91 17.53
N PRO A 203 -10.27 -5.07 18.21
CA PRO A 203 -11.32 -6.08 18.18
C PRO A 203 -12.68 -5.54 18.65
N ASP A 204 -12.69 -4.78 19.76
CA ASP A 204 -13.92 -4.18 20.29
C ASP A 204 -14.44 -3.05 19.39
N ILE A 205 -13.55 -2.30 18.74
CA ILE A 205 -13.92 -1.30 17.72
C ILE A 205 -14.49 -1.96 16.46
N THR A 206 -14.01 -3.15 16.10
CA THR A 206 -14.49 -3.89 14.93
C THR A 206 -15.87 -4.48 15.20
N GLU A 207 -16.14 -4.90 16.42
CA GLU A 207 -17.34 -5.66 16.82
C GLU A 207 -17.58 -6.83 15.85
N ASN A 208 -18.74 -6.86 15.20
CA ASN A 208 -19.10 -7.86 14.18
C ASN A 208 -18.73 -7.43 12.75
N GLY A 209 -18.12 -6.25 12.58
CA GLY A 209 -17.79 -5.64 11.30
C GLY A 209 -16.61 -6.29 10.56
N ARG A 210 -16.13 -5.55 9.57
CA ARG A 210 -14.97 -5.88 8.71
C ARG A 210 -14.00 -4.71 8.69
N LEU A 211 -12.70 -4.98 8.83
CA LEU A 211 -11.69 -3.92 8.96
C LEU A 211 -10.37 -4.25 8.24
N HIS A 212 -9.83 -3.29 7.50
CA HIS A 212 -8.42 -3.32 7.08
C HIS A 212 -7.56 -2.68 8.19
N VAL A 213 -6.88 -3.51 8.98
CA VAL A 213 -5.92 -3.02 9.99
C VAL A 213 -4.56 -2.83 9.32
N ALA A 214 -4.14 -1.58 9.17
CA ALA A 214 -2.94 -1.26 8.41
C ALA A 214 -1.65 -1.54 9.19
N HIS A 215 -0.62 -1.89 8.43
CA HIS A 215 0.80 -1.98 8.77
C HIS A 215 1.05 -2.43 10.21
N ILE A 216 0.73 -3.69 10.51
CA ILE A 216 0.79 -4.28 11.86
C ILE A 216 2.15 -4.06 12.52
N ASN A 217 3.22 -4.06 11.73
CA ASN A 217 4.59 -3.80 12.18
C ASN A 217 4.78 -2.42 12.83
N SER A 218 3.89 -1.46 12.58
CA SER A 218 3.94 -0.14 13.23
C SER A 218 3.60 -0.19 14.72
N TYR A 219 2.90 -1.24 15.17
CA TYR A 219 2.44 -1.39 16.55
C TYR A 219 3.31 -2.33 17.37
N THR A 220 4.25 -3.03 16.72
CA THR A 220 5.13 -4.04 17.32
C THR A 220 6.60 -3.62 17.28
N ARG A 221 6.85 -2.36 17.70
CA ARG A 221 8.17 -1.69 17.63
C ARG A 221 9.00 -1.80 18.90
N GLY A 222 8.45 -2.38 19.95
CA GLY A 222 9.05 -2.44 21.28
C GLY A 222 8.66 -1.25 22.16
N MET A 223 7.43 -0.74 22.03
CA MET A 223 6.98 0.46 22.76
C MET A 223 6.35 0.12 24.12
N VAL A 224 5.75 -1.07 24.23
CA VAL A 224 5.07 -1.56 25.43
C VAL A 224 5.87 -2.72 26.03
N ASP A 225 6.23 -3.69 25.21
CA ASP A 225 6.99 -4.89 25.58
C ASP A 225 8.14 -5.12 24.59
N GLU A 226 8.91 -6.20 24.73
CA GLU A 226 9.92 -6.54 23.73
C GLU A 226 9.28 -6.83 22.34
N PRO A 227 9.89 -6.41 21.22
CA PRO A 227 9.25 -6.52 19.90
C PRO A 227 8.74 -7.92 19.52
N HIS A 228 9.40 -8.99 19.98
CA HIS A 228 8.97 -10.36 19.68
C HIS A 228 7.74 -10.80 20.47
N GLU A 229 7.56 -10.30 21.70
CA GLU A 229 6.37 -10.53 22.50
C GLU A 229 5.19 -9.73 21.94
N GLU A 230 5.41 -8.47 21.53
CA GLU A 230 4.40 -7.66 20.86
C GLU A 230 3.94 -8.30 19.54
N VAL A 231 4.85 -8.84 18.73
CA VAL A 231 4.49 -9.59 17.50
C VAL A 231 3.64 -10.81 17.83
N LYS A 232 4.03 -11.59 18.85
CA LYS A 232 3.29 -12.77 19.25
C LYS A 232 1.86 -12.42 19.66
N GLU A 233 1.70 -11.37 20.47
CA GLU A 233 0.39 -10.87 20.87
C GLU A 233 -0.42 -10.38 19.66
N ALA A 234 0.17 -9.56 18.78
CA ALA A 234 -0.49 -9.08 17.57
C ALA A 234 -0.99 -10.24 16.70
N LEU A 235 -0.18 -11.30 16.51
CA LEU A 235 -0.56 -12.48 15.75
C LEU A 235 -1.69 -13.29 16.44
N THR A 236 -1.76 -13.31 17.77
CA THR A 236 -2.91 -13.89 18.50
C THR A 236 -4.17 -13.07 18.30
N ILE A 237 -4.08 -11.73 18.31
CA ILE A 237 -5.23 -10.86 18.01
C ILE A 237 -5.73 -11.13 16.59
N ILE A 238 -4.83 -11.11 15.60
CA ILE A 238 -5.15 -11.36 14.20
C ILE A 238 -5.80 -12.73 14.00
N GLU A 239 -5.31 -13.76 14.69
CA GLU A 239 -5.87 -15.11 14.62
C GLU A 239 -7.34 -15.15 15.08
N ARG A 240 -7.68 -14.42 16.16
CA ARG A 240 -9.08 -14.29 16.60
C ARG A 240 -9.94 -13.53 15.60
N MET A 241 -9.37 -12.56 14.91
CA MET A 241 -10.06 -11.68 13.96
C MET A 241 -9.96 -12.15 12.49
N ARG A 242 -9.46 -13.37 12.24
CA ARG A 242 -9.17 -13.90 10.90
C ARG A 242 -10.33 -13.82 9.90
N SER A 243 -11.57 -13.93 10.37
CA SER A 243 -12.76 -13.86 9.52
C SER A 243 -13.28 -12.43 9.29
N GLN A 244 -12.67 -11.44 9.96
CA GLN A 244 -13.13 -10.05 9.98
C GLN A 244 -12.11 -9.08 9.44
N TRP A 245 -10.83 -9.38 9.59
CA TRP A 245 -9.75 -8.48 9.23
C TRP A 245 -9.05 -8.91 7.95
N VAL A 246 -8.61 -7.90 7.21
CA VAL A 246 -7.47 -8.02 6.30
C VAL A 246 -6.35 -7.14 6.82
N THR A 247 -5.12 -7.59 6.67
CA THR A 247 -3.95 -6.95 7.29
C THR A 247 -2.77 -6.92 6.35
N GLU A 248 -1.90 -5.94 6.55
CA GLU A 248 -0.63 -5.87 5.85
C GLU A 248 0.48 -5.44 6.80
N ALA A 249 1.72 -5.69 6.39
CA ALA A 249 2.90 -5.14 7.01
C ALA A 249 3.90 -4.71 5.93
N TYR A 250 4.64 -3.63 6.18
CA TYR A 250 5.73 -3.22 5.29
C TYR A 250 7.09 -3.66 5.82
N LEU A 251 8.06 -3.80 4.91
CA LEU A 251 9.41 -4.28 5.20
C LEU A 251 10.48 -3.16 5.25
N ALA A 252 10.07 -1.92 5.08
CA ALA A 252 10.95 -0.76 5.23
C ALA A 252 11.30 -0.53 6.70
N GLN A 253 12.57 -0.24 6.98
CA GLN A 253 12.99 0.16 8.33
C GLN A 253 12.48 1.57 8.68
N ILE A 254 12.39 2.44 7.69
CA ILE A 254 11.97 3.83 7.83
C ILE A 254 10.44 3.94 7.80
N ASN A 255 9.87 4.66 8.77
CA ASN A 255 8.47 5.05 8.77
C ASN A 255 8.25 6.46 8.17
N GLY A 256 6.99 6.85 8.01
CA GLY A 256 6.59 8.25 7.85
C GLY A 256 5.89 8.76 9.10
N THR A 257 6.07 10.02 9.43
CA THR A 257 5.39 10.76 10.51
C THR A 257 5.36 12.25 10.21
N ASN A 258 4.93 13.10 11.15
CA ASN A 258 4.90 14.55 11.00
C ASN A 258 5.53 15.23 12.23
N GLY A 259 6.33 16.27 11.98
CA GLY A 259 7.10 16.99 13.00
C GLY A 259 6.40 18.17 13.66
N LEU A 260 5.08 18.31 13.54
CA LEU A 260 4.33 19.44 14.10
C LEU A 260 4.58 19.57 15.61
N CYS A 261 4.95 20.77 16.02
CA CYS A 261 5.05 21.19 17.41
C CYS A 261 3.96 22.23 17.73
N ASP A 262 3.51 22.25 18.98
CA ASP A 262 2.58 23.27 19.48
C ASP A 262 3.32 24.56 19.90
N GLU A 263 2.58 25.52 20.47
CA GLU A 263 3.13 26.81 20.90
C GLU A 263 4.13 26.71 22.07
N ASN A 264 4.14 25.60 22.81
CA ASN A 264 5.09 25.33 23.89
C ASN A 264 6.33 24.59 23.39
N GLY A 265 6.37 24.23 22.10
CA GLY A 265 7.42 23.42 21.52
C GLY A 265 7.19 21.91 21.69
N ASP A 266 6.04 21.47 22.21
CA ASP A 266 5.77 20.05 22.41
C ASP A 266 5.34 19.39 21.10
N VAL A 267 5.86 18.20 20.81
CA VAL A 267 5.52 17.44 19.60
C VAL A 267 4.08 16.94 19.68
N VAL A 268 3.25 17.33 18.70
CA VAL A 268 1.80 17.10 18.73
C VAL A 268 1.42 15.62 18.52
N TYR A 269 2.05 14.94 17.56
CA TYR A 269 1.61 13.62 17.12
C TYR A 269 2.27 12.47 17.89
N ASN A 270 1.46 11.50 18.34
CA ASN A 270 1.92 10.34 19.11
C ASN A 270 2.98 9.53 18.36
N VAL A 271 2.84 9.36 17.04
CA VAL A 271 3.81 8.60 16.24
C VAL A 271 5.20 9.26 16.26
N ALA A 272 5.28 10.59 16.15
CA ALA A 272 6.55 11.31 16.19
C ALA A 272 7.17 11.26 17.60
N GLN A 273 6.36 11.40 18.64
CA GLN A 273 6.80 11.24 20.02
C GLN A 273 7.43 9.85 20.27
N ASN A 274 6.78 8.79 19.79
CA ASN A 274 7.29 7.42 19.91
C ASN A 274 8.65 7.24 19.21
N CYS A 275 8.82 7.85 18.04
CA CYS A 275 10.10 7.81 17.31
C CYS A 275 11.24 8.47 18.10
N LEU A 276 10.98 9.60 18.76
CA LEU A 276 11.96 10.32 19.57
C LEU A 276 12.31 9.53 20.85
N LYS A 277 11.29 9.04 21.57
CA LYS A 277 11.44 8.22 22.78
C LYS A 277 12.28 6.96 22.52
N ALA A 278 12.09 6.30 21.38
CA ALA A 278 12.82 5.09 21.00
C ALA A 278 14.35 5.28 20.96
N ARG A 279 14.84 6.51 20.84
CA ARG A 279 16.28 6.84 20.89
C ARG A 279 16.64 7.87 21.97
N GLY A 280 15.75 8.08 22.95
CA GLY A 280 16.01 8.93 24.11
C GLY A 280 16.03 10.43 23.82
N TYR A 281 15.44 10.89 22.72
CA TYR A 281 15.25 12.31 22.46
C TYR A 281 14.05 12.84 23.25
N PRO A 282 14.08 14.11 23.73
CA PRO A 282 12.90 14.73 24.31
C PRO A 282 11.80 14.86 23.25
N THR A 283 10.54 14.83 23.66
CA THR A 283 9.39 14.99 22.74
C THR A 283 9.05 16.46 22.52
N THR A 284 10.06 17.25 22.21
CA THR A 284 9.98 18.69 21.97
C THR A 284 10.60 19.04 20.61
N ASP A 285 10.45 20.30 20.20
CA ASP A 285 11.05 20.87 18.99
C ASP A 285 12.59 20.78 19.03
N GLU A 286 13.23 20.91 20.20
CA GLU A 286 14.67 20.66 20.34
C GLU A 286 15.03 19.20 20.12
N GLY A 287 14.16 18.27 20.54
CA GLY A 287 14.32 16.84 20.30
C GLY A 287 14.25 16.50 18.81
N ILE A 288 13.27 17.07 18.09
CA ILE A 288 13.20 16.95 16.64
C ILE A 288 14.47 17.51 16.00
N LYS A 289 14.84 18.75 16.33
CA LYS A 289 16.02 19.40 15.76
C LYS A 289 17.29 18.57 15.97
N ALA A 290 17.51 18.08 17.19
CA ALA A 290 18.65 17.23 17.52
C ALA A 290 18.63 15.92 16.71
N SER A 291 17.46 15.28 16.59
CA SER A 291 17.32 14.03 15.83
C SER A 291 17.60 14.20 14.33
N LEU A 292 17.22 15.34 13.74
CA LEU A 292 17.50 15.67 12.35
C LEU A 292 18.99 15.95 12.13
N LEU A 293 19.64 16.69 13.04
CA LEU A 293 21.08 16.99 12.98
C LEU A 293 21.94 15.73 13.15
N ASP A 294 21.55 14.82 14.04
CA ASP A 294 22.20 13.51 14.25
C ASP A 294 22.01 12.55 13.05
N GLY A 295 21.09 12.86 12.13
CA GLY A 295 20.73 12.00 11.01
C GLY A 295 19.91 10.76 11.40
N TYR A 296 19.42 10.73 12.65
CA TYR A 296 18.41 9.76 13.07
C TYR A 296 17.07 10.01 12.38
N GLY A 297 16.60 11.25 12.45
CA GLY A 297 15.41 11.72 11.76
C GLY A 297 15.76 12.28 10.39
N SER A 298 14.78 12.30 9.50
CA SER A 298 14.90 12.88 8.17
C SER A 298 13.63 13.63 7.77
N ALA A 299 13.78 14.65 6.94
CA ALA A 299 12.68 15.39 6.32
C ALA A 299 12.52 14.97 4.85
N LEU A 300 11.31 15.14 4.29
CA LEU A 300 11.08 14.90 2.87
C LEU A 300 11.39 16.14 2.03
N THR A 301 11.94 15.91 0.83
CA THR A 301 12.12 16.96 -0.18
C THR A 301 11.92 16.41 -1.58
N ALA A 302 11.56 17.28 -2.52
CA ALA A 302 11.42 16.92 -3.92
C ALA A 302 12.68 17.33 -4.71
N ARG A 303 13.37 16.36 -5.32
CA ARG A 303 14.53 16.60 -6.21
C ARG A 303 14.44 15.75 -7.45
N GLY A 304 14.65 16.36 -8.62
CA GLY A 304 14.66 15.63 -9.90
C GLY A 304 13.37 14.86 -10.20
N GLY A 305 12.23 15.40 -9.75
CA GLY A 305 10.93 14.74 -9.93
C GLY A 305 10.70 13.53 -9.01
N ARG A 306 11.39 13.45 -7.87
CA ARG A 306 11.27 12.38 -6.88
C ARG A 306 11.18 12.95 -5.48
N VAL A 307 10.45 12.26 -4.60
CA VAL A 307 10.45 12.54 -3.16
C VAL A 307 11.52 11.70 -2.48
N ILE A 308 12.48 12.35 -1.84
CA ILE A 308 13.58 11.70 -1.12
C ILE A 308 13.64 12.20 0.31
N THR A 309 14.36 11.48 1.17
CA THR A 309 14.70 11.93 2.52
C THR A 309 16.02 12.68 2.53
N VAL A 310 16.12 13.70 3.38
CA VAL A 310 17.36 14.43 3.71
C VAL A 310 17.51 14.53 5.22
N THR A 311 18.75 14.67 5.69
CA THR A 311 19.12 14.80 7.11
C THR A 311 19.95 16.06 7.34
N GLY A 312 20.33 16.34 8.60
CA GLY A 312 21.21 17.44 8.95
C GLY A 312 20.54 18.81 8.86
N GLU A 313 21.36 19.83 8.62
CA GLU A 313 20.93 21.25 8.55
C GLU A 313 19.85 21.48 7.50
N GLU A 314 19.88 20.76 6.38
CA GLU A 314 18.86 20.88 5.36
C GLU A 314 17.48 20.41 5.88
N ALA A 315 17.45 19.28 6.57
CA ALA A 315 16.22 18.73 7.13
C ALA A 315 15.63 19.67 8.19
N VAL A 316 16.47 20.22 9.07
CA VAL A 316 16.07 21.23 10.05
C VAL A 316 15.47 22.44 9.36
N LYS A 317 16.12 22.94 8.30
CA LYS A 317 15.62 24.11 7.55
C LYS A 317 14.28 23.85 6.88
N ILE A 318 14.08 22.67 6.28
CA ILE A 318 12.79 22.27 5.70
C ILE A 318 11.70 22.28 6.78
N TRP A 319 11.98 21.60 7.90
CA TRP A 319 11.04 21.48 9.01
C TRP A 319 10.67 22.83 9.63
N GLN A 320 11.66 23.69 9.91
CA GLN A 320 11.41 25.02 10.45
C GLN A 320 10.68 25.94 9.45
N SER A 321 11.02 25.86 8.16
CA SER A 321 10.35 26.67 7.12
C SER A 321 8.89 26.29 6.93
N ALA A 322 8.50 25.07 7.32
CA ALA A 322 7.13 24.58 7.31
C ALA A 322 6.38 24.88 8.61
N ALA A 323 6.89 25.79 9.45
CA ALA A 323 6.36 26.06 10.79
C ALA A 323 6.18 24.77 11.60
N THR A 324 7.17 23.87 11.51
CA THR A 324 7.21 22.51 12.08
C THR A 324 6.22 21.50 11.48
N ASN A 325 5.21 21.93 10.71
CA ASN A 325 4.19 21.05 10.14
C ASN A 325 4.63 20.44 8.80
N THR A 326 5.53 19.46 8.86
CA THR A 326 5.97 18.72 7.67
C THR A 326 6.23 17.25 7.98
N SER A 327 6.17 16.41 6.95
CA SER A 327 6.48 15.00 7.06
C SER A 327 7.94 14.78 7.42
N LEU A 328 8.14 13.95 8.45
CA LEU A 328 9.42 13.43 8.87
C LEU A 328 9.44 11.90 8.76
N SER A 329 10.61 11.32 8.88
CA SER A 329 10.84 9.88 8.75
C SER A 329 11.94 9.43 9.70
N TYR A 330 11.72 8.28 10.38
CA TYR A 330 12.66 7.69 11.33
C TYR A 330 12.84 6.18 11.09
N PRO A 331 14.04 5.62 11.30
CA PRO A 331 14.34 4.20 11.11
C PRO A 331 13.92 3.35 12.34
N VAL A 332 12.64 3.38 12.69
CA VAL A 332 12.11 2.82 13.94
C VAL A 332 11.55 1.41 13.84
N ASN A 333 11.42 0.84 12.65
CA ASN A 333 10.79 -0.48 12.49
C ASN A 333 11.82 -1.60 12.68
N PRO A 334 11.67 -2.48 13.69
CA PRO A 334 12.59 -3.59 13.91
C PRO A 334 12.53 -4.60 12.76
N PRO A 335 13.67 -4.98 12.15
CA PRO A 335 13.69 -6.01 11.11
C PRO A 335 13.14 -7.37 11.58
N THR A 336 13.34 -7.70 12.87
CA THR A 336 12.81 -8.92 13.48
C THR A 336 11.29 -8.94 13.52
N SER A 337 10.65 -7.80 13.79
CA SER A 337 9.19 -7.68 13.76
C SER A 337 8.66 -7.86 12.34
N ALA A 338 9.23 -7.13 11.38
CA ALA A 338 8.85 -7.23 9.97
C ALA A 338 9.04 -8.64 9.41
N PHE A 339 10.16 -9.31 9.75
CA PHE A 339 10.42 -10.70 9.38
C PHE A 339 9.33 -11.63 9.91
N SER A 340 9.09 -11.62 11.23
CA SER A 340 8.15 -12.54 11.88
C SER A 340 6.71 -12.36 11.35
N LEU A 341 6.27 -11.12 11.15
CA LEU A 341 4.95 -10.83 10.57
C LEU A 341 4.85 -11.29 9.11
N ALA A 342 5.91 -11.09 8.31
CA ALA A 342 5.92 -11.49 6.91
C ALA A 342 5.91 -13.00 6.72
N THR A 343 6.41 -13.79 7.67
CA THR A 343 6.51 -15.26 7.56
C THR A 343 5.48 -16.01 8.39
N ALA A 344 4.70 -15.34 9.24
CA ALA A 344 3.75 -15.99 10.14
C ALA A 344 2.60 -16.67 9.39
N LYS A 345 2.36 -17.94 9.71
CA LYS A 345 1.30 -18.79 9.13
C LYS A 345 0.35 -19.34 10.18
N TYR A 346 -0.84 -19.70 9.72
CA TYR A 346 -1.78 -20.56 10.44
C TYR A 346 -1.38 -22.04 10.27
N ASP A 347 -2.05 -22.93 11.00
CA ASP A 347 -1.85 -24.38 10.91
C ASP A 347 -2.22 -24.96 9.53
N ASP A 348 -2.99 -24.23 8.72
CA ASP A 348 -3.37 -24.58 7.35
C ASP A 348 -2.42 -24.01 6.28
N ASP A 349 -1.22 -23.58 6.69
CA ASP A 349 -0.17 -22.98 5.87
C ASP A 349 -0.51 -21.63 5.21
N THR A 350 -1.72 -21.08 5.40
CA THR A 350 -2.04 -19.72 4.95
C THR A 350 -1.43 -18.67 5.87
N PHE A 351 -1.20 -17.47 5.35
CA PHE A 351 -0.52 -16.42 6.11
C PHE A 351 -1.44 -15.70 7.11
N ARG A 352 -0.90 -15.37 8.29
CA ARG A 352 -1.58 -14.56 9.29
C ARG A 352 -1.69 -13.10 8.88
N VAL A 353 -0.63 -12.55 8.27
CA VAL A 353 -0.62 -11.22 7.67
C VAL A 353 -0.78 -11.36 6.16
N ASP A 354 -1.87 -10.82 5.60
CA ASP A 354 -2.33 -11.14 4.24
C ASP A 354 -1.38 -10.63 3.15
N ALA A 355 -0.84 -9.43 3.32
CA ALA A 355 -0.05 -8.74 2.29
C ALA A 355 1.22 -8.09 2.81
N ILE A 356 2.17 -7.89 1.89
CA ILE A 356 3.32 -7.01 2.10
C ILE A 356 3.06 -5.71 1.35
N SER A 357 3.08 -4.59 2.05
CA SER A 357 2.89 -3.25 1.46
C SER A 357 4.18 -2.43 1.48
N THR A 358 4.13 -1.21 0.93
CA THR A 358 5.24 -0.26 1.11
C THR A 358 5.01 0.74 2.23
N ASP A 359 3.75 1.06 2.58
CA ASP A 359 3.37 2.31 3.26
C ASP A 359 4.07 3.52 2.60
N GLY A 360 4.27 3.44 1.28
CA GLY A 360 5.29 4.18 0.56
C GLY A 360 4.72 5.27 -0.33
N GLY A 361 5.13 5.29 -1.59
CA GLY A 361 4.97 6.42 -2.52
C GLY A 361 6.11 7.43 -2.45
N SER A 362 7.14 7.15 -1.62
CA SER A 362 8.35 7.96 -1.48
C SER A 362 9.55 7.07 -1.14
N LEU A 363 10.76 7.53 -1.47
CA LEU A 363 11.98 6.81 -1.12
C LEU A 363 12.38 7.14 0.33
N PRO A 364 12.92 6.17 1.09
CA PRO A 364 13.33 4.82 0.67
C PRO A 364 12.32 3.70 1.01
N ARG A 365 11.00 3.99 1.09
CA ARG A 365 9.99 3.02 1.54
C ARG A 365 9.47 2.06 0.46
N ASN A 366 9.63 2.39 -0.82
CA ASN A 366 9.22 1.53 -1.95
C ASN A 366 10.13 0.30 -2.13
N VAL A 367 10.15 -0.61 -1.16
CA VAL A 367 11.08 -1.75 -1.08
C VAL A 367 10.40 -3.11 -0.92
N ALA A 368 9.06 -3.18 -1.01
CA ALA A 368 8.28 -4.40 -0.82
C ALA A 368 8.86 -5.60 -1.59
N ILE A 369 8.93 -5.51 -2.92
CA ILE A 369 9.49 -6.58 -3.77
C ILE A 369 10.93 -6.92 -3.37
N GLN A 370 11.80 -5.92 -3.26
CA GLN A 370 13.22 -6.16 -2.99
C GLN A 370 13.45 -6.87 -1.65
N ARG A 371 12.69 -6.50 -0.61
CA ARG A 371 12.81 -7.09 0.72
C ARG A 371 12.18 -8.47 0.77
N THR A 372 11.05 -8.69 0.08
CA THR A 372 10.47 -10.04 -0.05
C THR A 372 11.41 -10.98 -0.79
N MET A 373 12.06 -10.54 -1.86
CA MET A 373 13.08 -11.34 -2.56
C MET A 373 14.28 -11.67 -1.67
N ALA A 374 14.65 -10.78 -0.73
CA ALA A 374 15.67 -11.09 0.26
C ALA A 374 15.22 -12.17 1.26
N LEU A 375 13.95 -12.20 1.64
CA LEU A 375 13.38 -13.28 2.46
C LEU A 375 13.37 -14.62 1.70
N VAL A 376 13.09 -14.60 0.40
CA VAL A 376 13.19 -15.80 -0.45
C VAL A 376 14.64 -16.29 -0.54
N ALA A 377 15.58 -15.39 -0.83
CA ALA A 377 17.00 -15.74 -0.91
C ALA A 377 17.55 -16.28 0.43
N PHE A 378 16.99 -15.82 1.56
CA PHE A 378 17.31 -16.34 2.89
C PHE A 378 16.67 -17.71 3.17
N GLY A 379 15.64 -18.11 2.42
CA GLY A 379 14.88 -19.35 2.63
C GLY A 379 13.74 -19.22 3.64
N ALA A 380 13.35 -18.00 4.02
CA ALA A 380 12.22 -17.74 4.91
C ALA A 380 10.86 -17.76 4.19
N LEU A 381 10.87 -17.55 2.88
CA LEU A 381 9.71 -17.69 2.00
C LEU A 381 10.11 -18.48 0.75
N THR A 382 9.19 -19.23 0.18
CA THR A 382 9.32 -19.71 -1.20
C THR A 382 8.98 -18.60 -2.20
N MET A 383 9.34 -18.77 -3.47
CA MET A 383 8.90 -17.82 -4.51
C MET A 383 7.37 -17.78 -4.64
N SER A 384 6.69 -18.93 -4.53
CA SER A 384 5.23 -18.98 -4.54
C SER A 384 4.62 -18.19 -3.40
N GLU A 385 5.15 -18.31 -2.19
CA GLU A 385 4.72 -17.53 -1.04
C GLU A 385 4.96 -16.02 -1.20
N ALA A 386 6.08 -15.64 -1.83
CA ALA A 386 6.34 -14.25 -2.18
C ALA A 386 5.28 -13.70 -3.15
N VAL A 387 4.93 -14.46 -4.19
CA VAL A 387 3.86 -14.06 -5.14
C VAL A 387 2.50 -14.00 -4.45
N ILE A 388 2.23 -14.90 -3.50
CA ILE A 388 1.01 -14.85 -2.68
C ILE A 388 0.93 -13.51 -1.93
N LYS A 389 2.00 -13.12 -1.23
CA LYS A 389 2.05 -11.90 -0.42
C LYS A 389 2.08 -10.59 -1.21
N LEU A 390 2.64 -10.61 -2.42
CA LEU A 390 2.86 -9.43 -3.26
C LEU A 390 1.75 -9.21 -4.29
N SER A 391 1.02 -10.25 -4.69
CA SER A 391 0.10 -10.17 -5.82
C SER A 391 -1.23 -10.89 -5.56
N TYR A 392 -1.21 -12.19 -5.26
CA TYR A 392 -2.45 -12.96 -5.18
C TYR A 392 -3.33 -12.54 -4.00
N SER A 393 -2.82 -12.59 -2.76
CA SER A 393 -3.59 -12.18 -1.57
C SER A 393 -4.04 -10.72 -1.64
N PRO A 394 -3.19 -9.73 -1.97
CA PRO A 394 -3.62 -8.36 -2.28
C PRO A 394 -4.79 -8.25 -3.27
N SER A 395 -4.78 -9.03 -4.35
CA SER A 395 -5.89 -9.03 -5.32
C SER A 395 -7.19 -9.51 -4.69
N ARG A 396 -7.12 -10.56 -3.86
CA ARG A 396 -8.28 -11.11 -3.16
C ARG A 396 -8.78 -10.16 -2.09
N MET A 397 -7.88 -9.53 -1.34
CA MET A 397 -8.20 -8.49 -0.36
C MET A 397 -9.12 -7.44 -0.96
N MET A 398 -8.84 -6.97 -2.17
CA MET A 398 -9.60 -5.89 -2.84
C MET A 398 -10.70 -6.37 -3.80
N GLY A 399 -10.89 -7.68 -3.98
CA GLY A 399 -11.87 -8.24 -4.92
C GLY A 399 -11.50 -8.08 -6.40
N LEU A 400 -10.21 -7.84 -6.69
CA LEU A 400 -9.67 -7.68 -8.04
C LEU A 400 -9.47 -9.05 -8.69
N LEU A 401 -10.58 -9.73 -8.98
CA LEU A 401 -10.54 -11.15 -9.31
C LEU A 401 -9.77 -11.51 -10.58
N ASN A 402 -9.63 -10.56 -11.51
CA ASN A 402 -8.91 -10.71 -12.79
C ASN A 402 -7.41 -10.39 -12.67
N LYS A 403 -6.90 -10.07 -11.47
CA LYS A 403 -5.51 -9.67 -11.22
C LYS A 403 -4.87 -10.60 -10.18
N GLY A 404 -3.54 -10.57 -10.09
CA GLY A 404 -2.79 -11.33 -9.08
C GLY A 404 -2.55 -12.80 -9.42
N HIS A 405 -2.87 -13.22 -10.65
CA HIS A 405 -2.57 -14.52 -11.25
C HIS A 405 -2.39 -14.35 -12.77
N LEU A 406 -1.89 -15.37 -13.47
CA LEU A 406 -1.61 -15.38 -14.91
C LEU A 406 -2.51 -16.38 -15.67
N SER A 407 -3.74 -16.60 -15.19
CA SER A 407 -4.70 -17.47 -15.91
C SER A 407 -5.17 -16.79 -17.20
N GLU A 408 -5.56 -17.58 -18.21
CA GLU A 408 -6.16 -17.04 -19.44
C GLU A 408 -7.36 -16.12 -19.14
N GLY A 409 -7.38 -14.95 -19.77
CA GLY A 409 -8.40 -13.91 -19.56
C GLY A 409 -8.13 -12.96 -18.38
N ALA A 410 -7.15 -13.25 -17.51
CA ALA A 410 -6.68 -12.30 -16.50
C ALA A 410 -6.06 -11.05 -17.14
N ASP A 411 -6.02 -9.95 -16.41
CA ASP A 411 -5.29 -8.76 -16.84
C ASP A 411 -3.80 -9.08 -16.97
N ALA A 412 -3.18 -8.62 -18.07
CA ALA A 412 -1.74 -8.73 -18.26
C ALA A 412 -0.97 -7.68 -17.43
N ASP A 413 -1.26 -7.65 -16.13
CA ASP A 413 -0.50 -6.91 -15.12
C ASP A 413 0.63 -7.82 -14.64
N ILE A 414 1.88 -7.48 -14.95
CA ILE A 414 3.04 -8.37 -14.76
C ILE A 414 4.20 -7.59 -14.16
N THR A 415 4.88 -8.19 -13.19
CA THR A 415 6.15 -7.66 -12.67
C THR A 415 7.28 -8.64 -12.96
N ILE A 416 8.38 -8.12 -13.49
CA ILE A 416 9.58 -8.88 -13.84
C ILE A 416 10.70 -8.47 -12.90
N VAL A 417 11.33 -9.45 -12.26
CA VAL A 417 12.30 -9.26 -11.18
C VAL A 417 13.63 -9.88 -11.57
N ASN A 418 14.72 -9.15 -11.31
CA ASN A 418 16.06 -9.69 -11.47
C ASN A 418 16.43 -10.52 -10.23
N PRO A 419 16.58 -11.86 -10.36
CA PRO A 419 16.79 -12.74 -9.22
C PRO A 419 18.10 -12.48 -8.46
N ARG A 420 19.11 -11.87 -9.12
CA ARG A 420 20.40 -11.57 -8.46
C ARG A 420 20.32 -10.36 -7.54
N THR A 421 19.46 -9.40 -7.85
CA THR A 421 19.35 -8.14 -7.09
C THR A 421 18.10 -8.06 -6.23
N GLY A 422 17.11 -8.92 -6.51
CA GLY A 422 15.77 -8.87 -5.93
C GLY A 422 14.93 -7.67 -6.40
N LYS A 423 15.45 -6.83 -7.30
CA LYS A 423 14.76 -5.61 -7.76
C LYS A 423 13.93 -5.92 -9.00
N ALA A 424 12.72 -5.35 -9.04
CA ALA A 424 11.95 -5.29 -10.29
C ALA A 424 12.75 -4.53 -11.36
N THR A 425 12.68 -5.02 -12.59
CA THR A 425 13.40 -4.48 -13.76
C THR A 425 12.47 -4.04 -14.87
N MET A 426 11.31 -4.69 -14.99
CA MET A 426 10.28 -4.36 -15.95
C MET A 426 8.89 -4.63 -15.33
N SER A 427 7.88 -3.87 -15.76
CA SER A 427 6.49 -4.16 -15.41
C SER A 427 5.54 -3.71 -16.51
N LEU A 428 4.42 -4.41 -16.58
CA LEU A 428 3.35 -4.20 -17.55
C LEU A 428 2.03 -4.00 -16.81
N VAL A 429 1.16 -3.15 -17.34
CA VAL A 429 -0.25 -3.02 -16.94
C VAL A 429 -1.11 -3.17 -18.17
N ALA A 430 -2.08 -4.10 -18.11
CA ALA A 430 -2.89 -4.48 -19.26
C ALA A 430 -2.03 -4.73 -20.53
N GLY A 431 -0.90 -5.43 -20.38
CA GLY A 431 0.00 -5.78 -21.48
C GLY A 431 0.88 -4.63 -21.99
N GLU A 432 0.71 -3.42 -21.48
CA GLU A 432 1.51 -2.24 -21.88
C GLU A 432 2.70 -2.05 -20.93
N LEU A 433 3.89 -1.81 -21.50
CA LEU A 433 5.09 -1.53 -20.71
C LEU A 433 4.96 -0.21 -19.95
N ILE A 434 5.04 -0.27 -18.62
CA ILE A 434 5.04 0.91 -17.76
C ILE A 434 6.42 1.17 -17.13
N MET A 435 7.25 0.14 -17.01
CA MET A 435 8.65 0.23 -16.61
C MET A 435 9.54 -0.63 -17.49
N LEU A 436 10.70 -0.09 -17.90
CA LEU A 436 11.76 -0.84 -18.57
C LEU A 436 13.12 -0.46 -17.99
N ASN A 437 13.92 -1.46 -17.64
CA ASN A 437 15.25 -1.28 -17.03
C ASN A 437 15.23 -0.31 -15.83
N ARG A 438 14.22 -0.44 -14.95
CA ARG A 438 14.01 0.40 -13.76
C ARG A 438 13.72 1.88 -14.05
N ARG A 439 13.34 2.21 -15.28
CA ARG A 439 12.90 3.54 -15.69
C ARG A 439 11.44 3.49 -16.07
N VAL A 440 10.67 4.45 -15.57
CA VAL A 440 9.27 4.63 -15.98
C VAL A 440 9.22 5.02 -17.45
N VAL A 441 8.38 4.33 -18.20
CA VAL A 441 8.05 4.63 -19.60
C VAL A 441 6.54 4.84 -19.79
N GLY A 442 5.73 4.37 -18.85
CA GLY A 442 4.27 4.52 -18.85
C GLY A 442 3.81 5.96 -18.57
N LYS A 443 2.54 6.21 -18.88
CA LYS A 443 1.85 7.50 -18.65
C LYS A 443 0.41 7.25 -18.20
N GLY A 444 -0.18 8.21 -17.51
CA GLY A 444 -1.57 8.13 -17.04
C GLY A 444 -1.76 6.99 -16.03
N GLY A 445 -2.90 6.30 -16.10
CA GLY A 445 -3.23 5.19 -15.22
C GLY A 445 -4.70 4.83 -15.33
N THR A 446 -5.10 3.81 -14.57
CA THR A 446 -6.49 3.37 -14.46
C THR A 446 -6.99 3.67 -13.06
N TRP A 447 -8.07 4.43 -12.95
CA TRP A 447 -8.70 4.70 -11.66
C TRP A 447 -9.61 3.53 -11.27
N LEU A 448 -9.34 2.90 -10.14
CA LEU A 448 -10.20 1.88 -9.56
C LEU A 448 -11.25 2.56 -8.67
N ILE A 449 -12.52 2.46 -9.05
CA ILE A 449 -13.64 3.17 -8.41
C ILE A 449 -14.79 2.22 -8.07
N LEU A 450 -15.74 2.70 -7.28
CA LEU A 450 -17.07 2.10 -7.15
C LEU A 450 -18.04 2.73 -8.16
N GLU A 451 -19.19 2.12 -8.38
CA GLU A 451 -20.20 2.57 -9.36
C GLU A 451 -20.62 4.03 -9.11
N GLU A 452 -20.73 4.44 -7.84
CA GLU A 452 -21.08 5.81 -7.47
C GLU A 452 -20.08 6.86 -7.98
N GLY A 453 -18.83 6.46 -8.20
CA GLY A 453 -17.75 7.32 -8.70
C GLY A 453 -17.72 7.49 -10.22
N ARG A 454 -18.53 6.75 -10.98
CA ARG A 454 -18.51 6.73 -12.46
C ARG A 454 -18.52 8.13 -13.07
N LYS A 455 -19.46 8.97 -12.63
CA LYS A 455 -19.60 10.34 -13.15
C LYS A 455 -18.35 11.19 -12.91
N ALA A 456 -17.69 11.02 -11.77
CA ALA A 456 -16.47 11.75 -11.46
C ALA A 456 -15.34 11.33 -12.42
N ALA A 457 -15.15 10.03 -12.63
CA ALA A 457 -14.14 9.50 -13.54
C ALA A 457 -14.38 9.93 -14.99
N GLU A 458 -15.63 9.80 -15.49
CA GLU A 458 -16.02 10.25 -16.84
C GLU A 458 -15.78 11.75 -17.03
N SER A 459 -16.15 12.58 -16.04
CA SER A 459 -15.97 14.03 -16.13
C SER A 459 -14.50 14.47 -16.17
N LYS A 460 -13.60 13.69 -15.56
CA LYS A 460 -12.15 13.92 -15.57
C LYS A 460 -11.46 13.31 -16.80
N GLY A 461 -12.14 12.47 -17.59
CA GLY A 461 -11.56 11.80 -18.75
C GLY A 461 -10.47 10.78 -18.42
N LEU A 462 -10.48 10.22 -17.21
CA LEU A 462 -9.55 9.18 -16.79
C LEU A 462 -10.08 7.80 -17.20
N PRO A 463 -9.22 6.88 -17.70
CA PRO A 463 -9.56 5.46 -17.75
C PRO A 463 -9.92 4.95 -16.36
N PHE A 464 -10.94 4.12 -16.24
CA PHE A 464 -11.37 3.57 -14.95
C PHE A 464 -11.91 2.15 -15.06
N GLU A 465 -11.81 1.43 -13.94
CA GLU A 465 -12.43 0.13 -13.72
C GLU A 465 -13.35 0.23 -12.49
N ILE A 466 -14.53 -0.38 -12.60
CA ILE A 466 -15.48 -0.44 -11.48
C ILE A 466 -15.26 -1.75 -10.74
N ILE A 467 -14.83 -1.66 -9.50
CA ILE A 467 -14.57 -2.82 -8.65
C ILE A 467 -15.84 -3.18 -7.85
N ASN A 468 -16.00 -4.47 -7.54
CA ASN A 468 -17.06 -4.94 -6.65
C ASN A 468 -16.45 -5.44 -5.34
N LEU A 469 -16.65 -4.67 -4.26
CA LEU A 469 -16.16 -5.01 -2.93
C LEU A 469 -16.84 -6.24 -2.32
N GLU A 470 -18.04 -6.64 -2.76
CA GLU A 470 -18.68 -7.90 -2.30
C GLU A 470 -17.85 -9.14 -2.68
N LYS A 471 -17.03 -9.03 -3.73
CA LYS A 471 -16.13 -10.10 -4.18
C LYS A 471 -14.81 -10.11 -3.40
N SER A 472 -14.58 -9.14 -2.54
CA SER A 472 -13.36 -9.00 -1.77
C SER A 472 -13.30 -9.99 -0.61
N GLN A 473 -12.10 -10.40 -0.20
CA GLN A 473 -11.88 -11.19 1.01
C GLN A 473 -12.39 -10.43 2.25
N MET A 474 -12.21 -9.10 2.27
CA MET A 474 -12.68 -8.20 3.32
C MET A 474 -14.19 -8.33 3.58
N TYR A 475 -15.00 -8.41 2.52
CA TYR A 475 -16.47 -8.52 2.61
C TYR A 475 -17.01 -9.91 2.25
N LYS A 476 -16.14 -10.93 2.21
CA LYS A 476 -16.57 -12.29 1.92
C LYS A 476 -17.58 -12.76 2.98
N ASN A 477 -18.74 -13.21 2.51
CA ASN A 477 -19.87 -13.63 3.35
C ASN A 477 -20.42 -12.51 4.27
N TRP A 478 -20.25 -11.24 3.90
CA TRP A 478 -20.92 -10.12 4.55
C TRP A 478 -22.37 -10.05 4.07
N ASN A 479 -23.32 -10.38 4.96
CA ASN A 479 -24.76 -10.39 4.71
C ASN A 479 -25.52 -9.64 5.79
#